data_AF-A0A914P5B4-F1
#
_entry.id   AF-A0A914P5B4-F1
#
_cell.length_a   1.000
_cell.length_b   1.000
_cell.length_c   1.000
_cell.angle_alpha   90.00
_cell.angle_beta   90.00
_cell.angle_gamma   90.00
#
_symmetry.space_group_name_H-M   'P 1'
#
loop_
_entity.id
_entity.type
_entity.pdbx_description
1 polymer ?
#
loop_
_entity_poly.entity_id
_entity_poly.type
_entity_poly.pdbx_seq_one_letter_code
_entity_poly.pdbx_strand_id
1 'polypeptide(L)'
;MVEGKTFVCEEFHGTINGPDDEDFHPEEASKSLRQALEAGIQCDDKVLIQVLLKHDNFQRQKIAAAYEGQYDRILVDDVEEVLGGFFLDCILALLQPAHLYSTKMLHYAISVSFLF
;
A
#
# COMPACT_ATOMS: atom_id res chain seq x y z
N MET A 1 18.51 7.06 -40.40
CA MET A 1 19.26 6.50 -39.26
C MET A 1 19.25 7.52 -38.13
N VAL A 2 18.30 7.37 -37.20
CA VAL A 2 18.43 7.73 -35.79
C VAL A 2 17.37 6.87 -35.10
N GLU A 3 17.80 5.68 -34.68
CA GLU A 3 16.99 4.79 -33.85
C GLU A 3 16.71 5.52 -32.54
N GLY A 4 15.43 5.67 -32.21
CA GLY A 4 14.99 6.18 -30.93
C GLY A 4 15.52 5.26 -29.84
N LYS A 5 16.44 5.77 -29.03
CA LYS A 5 16.79 5.15 -27.75
C LYS A 5 15.51 5.08 -26.94
N THR A 6 14.93 3.89 -26.88
CA THR A 6 14.09 3.49 -25.75
C THR A 6 14.88 3.82 -24.50
N PHE A 7 14.33 4.70 -23.67
CA PHE A 7 14.78 4.84 -22.30
C PHE A 7 14.51 3.49 -21.63
N VAL A 8 15.51 2.61 -21.62
CA VAL A 8 15.51 1.45 -20.75
C VAL A 8 15.67 2.05 -19.36
N CYS A 9 14.58 2.07 -18.58
CA CYS A 9 14.67 2.31 -17.15
C CYS A 9 15.76 1.37 -16.61
N GLU A 10 16.74 1.91 -15.89
CA GLU A 10 17.81 1.13 -15.23
C GLU A 10 17.22 -0.12 -14.56
N GLU A 11 17.97 -1.23 -14.55
CA GLU A 11 17.56 -2.48 -13.90
C GLU A 11 17.02 -2.18 -12.48
N PHE A 12 15.71 -2.29 -12.31
CA PHE A 12 15.04 -2.02 -11.06
C PHE A 12 15.26 -3.21 -10.11
N HIS A 13 16.14 -3.04 -9.11
CA HIS A 13 16.48 -4.08 -8.13
C HIS A 13 15.55 -4.08 -6.89
N GLY A 14 14.26 -3.78 -7.07
CA GLY A 14 13.28 -3.83 -5.99
C GLY A 14 13.01 -5.24 -5.49
N THR A 15 12.60 -5.38 -4.22
CA THR A 15 12.23 -6.67 -3.62
C THR A 15 10.74 -7.00 -3.78
N ILE A 16 9.90 -5.98 -3.89
CA ILE A 16 8.48 -6.11 -4.23
C ILE A 16 8.35 -5.68 -5.68
N ASN A 17 8.45 -6.67 -6.55
CA ASN A 17 8.02 -6.53 -7.93
C ASN A 17 6.52 -6.84 -7.88
N GLY A 18 5.67 -5.86 -8.17
CA GLY A 18 4.22 -6.11 -8.29
C GLY A 18 4.04 -7.30 -9.25
N PRO A 19 3.03 -8.17 -9.06
CA PRO A 19 2.93 -9.36 -9.88
C PRO A 19 3.03 -8.97 -11.35
N ASP A 20 3.94 -9.62 -12.08
CA ASP A 20 4.00 -9.63 -13.54
C ASP A 20 2.71 -10.27 -14.16
N ASP A 21 1.68 -10.53 -13.34
CA ASP A 21 0.44 -11.17 -13.73
C ASP A 21 -0.30 -10.29 -14.74
N GLU A 22 -0.61 -10.87 -15.89
CA GLU A 22 -1.54 -10.30 -16.87
C GLU A 22 -2.95 -10.05 -16.28
N ASP A 23 -3.23 -10.59 -15.09
CA ASP A 23 -4.52 -10.64 -14.41
C ASP A 23 -4.48 -10.01 -12.98
N PHE A 24 -3.99 -8.77 -12.86
CA PHE A 24 -4.16 -8.00 -11.61
C PHE A 24 -5.62 -7.56 -11.41
N HIS A 25 -6.28 -8.15 -10.40
CA HIS A 25 -7.68 -7.88 -10.04
C HIS A 25 -7.80 -7.10 -8.70
N PRO A 26 -7.84 -5.75 -8.73
CA PRO A 26 -7.92 -4.95 -7.51
C PRO A 26 -9.20 -5.20 -6.72
N GLU A 27 -10.29 -5.57 -7.39
CA GLU A 27 -11.58 -5.90 -6.78
C GLU A 27 -11.53 -7.14 -5.89
N GLU A 28 -10.77 -8.16 -6.30
CA GLU A 28 -10.61 -9.40 -5.52
C GLU A 28 -9.73 -9.15 -4.29
N ALA A 29 -8.63 -8.43 -4.48
CA ALA A 29 -7.75 -8.03 -3.38
C ALA A 29 -8.50 -7.16 -2.36
N SER A 30 -9.30 -6.20 -2.82
CA SER A 30 -10.18 -5.38 -1.99
C SER A 30 -11.12 -6.24 -1.14
N LYS A 31 -11.76 -7.23 -1.74
CA LYS A 31 -12.64 -8.17 -1.03
C LYS A 31 -11.91 -8.97 0.04
N SER A 32 -10.71 -9.47 -0.25
CA SER A 32 -9.89 -10.17 0.76
C SER A 32 -9.49 -9.26 1.92
N LEU A 33 -9.13 -8.00 1.64
CA LEU A 33 -8.83 -7.01 2.70
C LEU A 33 -10.07 -6.72 3.54
N ARG A 34 -11.25 -6.57 2.93
CA ARG A 34 -12.49 -6.34 3.66
C ARG A 34 -12.80 -7.50 4.60
N GLN A 35 -12.70 -8.73 4.12
CA GLN A 35 -12.92 -9.93 4.93
C GLN A 35 -11.93 -10.02 6.11
N ALA A 36 -10.67 -9.65 5.89
CA ALA A 36 -9.66 -9.64 6.95
C ALA A 36 -9.97 -8.59 8.03
N LEU A 37 -10.42 -7.40 7.64
CA LEU A 37 -10.75 -6.29 8.55
C LEU A 37 -12.09 -6.51 9.27
N GLU A 38 -13.06 -7.19 8.65
CA GLU A 38 -14.34 -7.53 9.27
C GLU A 38 -14.24 -8.57 10.41
N ALA A 39 -13.17 -9.36 10.44
CA ALA A 39 -12.95 -10.38 11.46
C ALA A 39 -12.73 -9.78 12.89
N GLY A 40 -12.57 -8.46 13.00
CA GLY A 40 -12.57 -7.73 14.27
C GLY A 40 -11.37 -8.07 15.15
N ILE A 41 -11.62 -8.51 16.40
CA ILE A 41 -10.58 -8.80 17.41
C ILE A 41 -9.58 -9.87 16.94
N GLN A 42 -9.98 -10.73 15.99
CA GLN A 42 -9.13 -11.72 15.33
C GLN A 42 -8.93 -11.35 13.86
N CYS A 43 -8.41 -10.14 13.60
CA CYS A 43 -7.95 -9.76 12.28
C CYS A 43 -7.01 -10.83 11.72
N ASP A 44 -7.25 -11.28 10.49
CA ASP A 44 -6.34 -12.19 9.81
C ASP A 44 -5.16 -11.39 9.25
N ASP A 45 -4.24 -11.02 10.15
CA ASP A 45 -3.03 -10.25 9.84
C ASP A 45 -2.24 -10.91 8.70
N LYS A 46 -2.31 -12.23 8.56
CA LYS A 46 -1.62 -12.96 7.49
C LYS A 46 -2.22 -12.65 6.13
N VAL A 47 -3.55 -12.58 6.01
CA VAL A 47 -4.20 -12.19 4.76
C VAL A 47 -3.84 -10.76 4.39
N LEU A 48 -3.86 -9.85 5.36
CA LEU A 48 -3.47 -8.45 5.16
C LEU A 48 -2.03 -8.34 4.65
N ILE A 49 -1.08 -9.02 5.31
CA ILE A 49 0.34 -9.07 4.91
C ILE A 49 0.50 -9.69 3.52
N GLN A 50 -0.15 -10.81 3.25
CA GLN A 50 -0.05 -11.50 1.96
C GLN A 50 -0.56 -10.64 0.81
N VAL A 51 -1.72 -10.00 0.97
CA VAL A 51 -2.26 -9.11 -0.05
C VAL A 51 -1.34 -7.91 -0.24
N LEU A 52 -0.94 -7.22 0.82
CA LEU A 52 -0.16 -5.99 0.67
C LEU A 52 1.25 -6.24 0.16
N LEU A 53 1.97 -7.26 0.66
CA LEU A 53 3.34 -7.54 0.25
C LEU A 53 3.43 -8.21 -1.13
N LYS A 54 2.34 -8.81 -1.64
CA LYS A 54 2.28 -9.28 -3.03
C LYS A 54 2.22 -8.12 -4.03
N HIS A 55 1.64 -6.98 -3.67
CA HIS A 55 1.39 -5.88 -4.60
C HIS A 55 2.38 -4.72 -4.38
N ASP A 56 2.77 -4.08 -5.48
CA ASP A 56 3.58 -2.86 -5.42
C ASP A 56 2.74 -1.65 -4.93
N ASN A 57 3.40 -0.51 -4.70
CA ASN A 57 2.70 0.68 -4.19
C ASN A 57 1.62 1.19 -5.15
N PHE A 58 1.83 1.11 -6.47
CA PHE A 58 0.87 1.59 -7.47
C PHE A 58 -0.38 0.72 -7.51
N GLN A 59 -0.21 -0.60 -7.46
CA GLN A 59 -1.30 -1.57 -7.34
C GLN A 59 -2.07 -1.39 -6.03
N ARG A 60 -1.39 -1.14 -4.91
CA ARG A 60 -2.07 -0.83 -3.63
C ARG A 60 -2.96 0.41 -3.74
N GLN A 61 -2.57 1.43 -4.51
CA GLN A 61 -3.45 2.58 -4.75
C GLN A 61 -4.72 2.17 -5.54
N LYS A 62 -4.58 1.27 -6.51
CA LYS A 62 -5.74 0.73 -7.24
C LYS A 62 -6.65 -0.12 -6.34
N ILE A 63 -6.07 -0.92 -5.45
CA ILE A 63 -6.82 -1.70 -4.46
C ILE A 63 -7.58 -0.77 -3.52
N ALA A 64 -6.94 0.29 -3.01
CA ALA A 64 -7.61 1.27 -2.16
C ALA A 64 -8.79 1.97 -2.87
N ALA A 65 -8.62 2.35 -4.15
CA ALA A 65 -9.70 2.91 -4.94
C ALA A 65 -10.84 1.91 -5.21
N ALA A 66 -10.51 0.64 -5.47
CA ALA A 66 -11.52 -0.42 -5.62
C ALA A 66 -12.28 -0.68 -4.31
N TYR A 67 -11.60 -0.58 -3.16
CA TYR A 67 -12.20 -0.70 -1.84
C TYR A 67 -13.22 0.41 -1.58
N GLU A 68 -12.86 1.67 -1.84
CA GLU A 68 -13.80 2.79 -1.77
C GLU A 68 -15.00 2.57 -2.71
N GLY A 69 -14.75 2.17 -3.96
CA GLY A 69 -15.83 1.97 -4.93
C GLY A 69 -16.77 0.79 -4.62
N GLN A 70 -16.30 -0.23 -3.90
CA GLN A 70 -17.10 -1.42 -3.55
C GLN A 70 -17.88 -1.27 -2.25
N TYR A 71 -17.33 -0.53 -1.29
CA TYR A 71 -17.83 -0.50 0.08
C TYR A 71 -18.23 0.89 0.58
N ASP A 72 -17.98 1.95 -0.22
CA ASP A 72 -18.16 3.34 0.18
C ASP A 72 -17.43 3.68 1.51
N ARG A 73 -16.28 3.03 1.73
CA ARG A 73 -15.43 3.18 2.92
C ARG A 73 -13.99 3.42 2.52
N ILE A 74 -13.24 4.14 3.34
CA ILE A 74 -11.82 4.40 3.12
C ILE A 74 -11.03 3.26 3.76
N LEU A 75 -10.23 2.54 2.95
CA LEU A 75 -9.44 1.40 3.42
C LEU A 75 -8.51 1.76 4.60
N VAL A 76 -7.91 2.96 4.56
CA VAL A 76 -7.00 3.44 5.60
C VAL A 76 -7.73 3.59 6.94
N ASP A 77 -8.94 4.15 6.94
CA ASP A 77 -9.72 4.37 8.15
C ASP A 77 -10.12 3.03 8.79
N ASP A 78 -10.56 2.06 7.97
CA ASP A 78 -10.89 0.71 8.44
C ASP A 78 -9.68 -0.01 9.05
N VAL A 79 -8.49 0.24 8.53
CA VAL A 79 -7.24 -0.30 9.08
C VAL A 79 -6.91 0.34 10.44
N GLU A 80 -7.12 1.65 10.60
CA GLU A 80 -6.91 2.37 11.86
C GLU A 80 -7.90 1.97 12.97
N GLU A 81 -9.12 1.57 12.60
CA GLU A 81 -10.12 1.08 13.56
C GLU A 81 -9.77 -0.29 14.16
N VAL A 82 -9.04 -1.13 13.41
CA VAL A 82 -8.80 -2.54 13.74
C VAL A 82 -7.39 -2.79 14.29
N LEU A 83 -6.37 -2.12 13.73
CA LEU A 83 -4.97 -2.37 14.06
C LEU A 83 -4.40 -1.34 15.03
N GLY A 84 -3.25 -1.66 15.63
CA GLY A 84 -2.54 -0.74 16.51
C GLY A 84 -1.03 -0.98 16.56
N GLY A 85 -0.32 -0.05 17.20
CA GLY A 85 1.13 -0.11 17.40
C GLY A 85 1.93 -0.12 16.09
N PHE A 86 3.13 -0.70 16.14
CA PHE A 86 4.07 -0.71 15.00
C PHE A 86 3.53 -1.44 13.77
N PHE A 87 2.59 -2.38 13.95
CA PHE A 87 1.98 -3.07 12.83
C PHE A 87 1.09 -2.12 12.03
N LEU A 88 0.23 -1.35 12.70
CA LEU A 88 -0.57 -0.29 12.08
C LEU A 88 0.33 0.70 11.32
N ASP A 89 1.37 1.22 11.97
CA ASP A 89 2.29 2.19 11.35
C ASP A 89 2.90 1.67 10.04
N CYS A 90 3.29 0.39 10.02
CA CYS A 90 3.85 -0.27 8.85
C CYS A 90 2.81 -0.41 7.72
N ILE A 91 1.60 -0.86 8.04
CA ILE A 91 0.54 -1.04 7.05
C ILE A 91 0.11 0.30 6.44
N LEU A 92 -0.07 1.33 7.28
CA LEU A 92 -0.37 2.68 6.82
C LEU A 92 0.73 3.19 5.89
N ALA A 93 2.00 3.04 6.27
CA ALA A 93 3.12 3.44 5.42
C ALA A 93 3.12 2.72 4.06
N LEU A 94 2.76 1.43 4.02
CA LEU A 94 2.69 0.64 2.79
C LEU A 94 1.53 1.05 1.87
N LEU A 95 0.42 1.54 2.44
CA LEU A 95 -0.77 1.99 1.72
C LEU A 95 -0.65 3.43 1.21
N GLN A 96 0.19 4.28 1.83
CA GLN A 96 0.37 5.65 1.36
C GLN A 96 1.04 5.71 -0.02
N PRO A 97 0.65 6.64 -0.91
CA PRO A 97 1.40 6.92 -2.13
C PRO A 97 2.86 7.25 -1.81
N ALA A 98 3.80 6.64 -2.55
CA ALA A 98 5.24 6.74 -2.27
C ALA A 98 5.73 8.19 -2.07
N HIS A 99 5.31 9.12 -2.94
CA HIS A 99 5.71 10.52 -2.85
C HIS A 99 5.15 11.24 -1.61
N LEU A 100 3.93 10.91 -1.17
CA LEU A 100 3.36 11.45 0.06
C LEU A 100 4.08 10.90 1.28
N TYR A 101 4.41 9.61 1.27
CA TYR A 101 5.17 9.00 2.35
C TYR A 101 6.56 9.65 2.49
N SER A 102 7.31 9.80 1.41
CA SER A 102 8.60 10.51 1.42
C SER A 102 8.47 11.94 1.95
N THR A 103 7.45 12.69 1.50
CA THR A 103 7.22 14.06 1.98
C THR A 103 6.88 14.09 3.46
N LYS A 104 6.03 13.18 3.94
CA LYS A 104 5.67 13.04 5.36
C LYS A 104 6.90 12.72 6.21
N MET A 105 7.78 11.82 5.75
CA MET A 105 9.02 11.48 6.46
C MET A 105 10.02 12.64 6.50
N LEU A 106 10.18 13.37 5.40
CA LEU A 106 11.02 14.58 5.38
C LEU A 106 10.50 15.64 6.34
N HIS A 107 9.19 15.91 6.31
CA HIS A 107 8.55 16.83 7.23
C HIS A 107 8.75 16.39 8.69
N TYR A 108 8.54 15.10 8.99
CA TYR A 108 8.76 14.56 10.33
C TYR A 108 10.20 14.74 10.79
N ALA A 109 11.19 14.39 9.95
CA ALA A 109 12.61 14.53 10.28
C ALA A 109 13.00 15.98 10.61
N ILE A 110 12.48 16.95 9.85
CA ILE A 110 12.77 18.37 10.06
C ILE A 110 11.99 18.92 11.28
N SER A 111 10.74 18.53 11.43
CA SER A 111 9.86 19.01 12.50
C SER A 111 10.26 18.49 13.89
N VAL A 112 10.91 17.33 13.98
CA VAL A 112 11.33 16.72 15.26
C VAL A 112 12.57 17.44 15.85
N SER A 113 13.19 18.38 15.13
CA SER A 113 14.41 19.08 15.57
C SER A 113 14.20 20.33 16.46
N PHE A 114 13.02 20.54 17.07
CA PHE A 114 12.75 21.71 17.92
C PHE A 114 12.28 21.43 19.36
N LEU A 115 12.43 20.20 19.85
CA LEU A 115 12.15 19.85 21.25
C LEU A 115 13.39 19.21 21.91
N PHE A 116 14.39 20.04 22.19
CA PHE A 116 15.41 19.84 23.24
C PHE A 116 15.59 21.15 24.00
#